data_AF-A0A9P4RAR4-F1
#
_entry.id   AF-A0A9P4RAR4-F1
#
_cell.length_a   1.000
_cell.length_b   1.000
_cell.length_c   1.000
_cell.angle_alpha   90.00
_cell.angle_beta   90.00
_cell.angle_gamma   90.00
#
_symmetry.space_group_name_H-M   'P 1'
#
loop_
_entity.id
_entity.type
_entity.pdbx_description
1 polymer ?
#
loop_
_entity_poly.entity_id
_entity_poly.type
_entity_poly.pdbx_seq_one_letter_code
_entity_poly.pdbx_strand_id
1 'polypeptide(L)'
;MRKLASELVLLDTKVRSILQKDHHSSSGLSEIEHISTGESLRWALDLVQWTNVSLGAYTERDRSQSPEQGLFQPGSLSTMRRGHHHHERKEQSPPTRHLTGPMHGYSGFTHPSALSAEDLRRNPYGSETTPIANSPHHTASSSGSAFMPPQSPMQAPQPSRPGMLPSPSSMNFPNVPNLPPISPPSSAFQTAAQAAHLQDLQHQVSIKTLAFQTLQREYDSLLQKLERQRTKCATLEKKFEVSDVEINTLTDEKEKLQSQVAALENQVEELQQSRDEARHSLVANGAQYMRIMEMANRLQAQGADDKKRWEAERSELEKRIKVLEEAMVMGTQRPAIETEQAMGTSPPQSIIEAHNPTLASSSSTETLNVLRAEIGRLRSRTHELETALQSMRAESISIQAAARQLVESGGKMEKAASGVQR
;
A
#
# COMPACT_ATOMS: atom_id res chain seq x y z
N MET A 1 -3.29 22.78 -26.11
CA MET A 1 -4.20 22.03 -27.00
C MET A 1 -3.54 20.77 -27.55
N ARG A 2 -2.52 20.83 -28.43
CA ARG A 2 -1.84 19.61 -28.95
C ARG A 2 -1.25 18.68 -27.88
N LYS A 3 -0.66 19.25 -26.82
CA LYS A 3 -0.09 18.48 -25.70
C LYS A 3 -1.16 17.71 -24.89
N LEU A 4 -2.33 18.31 -24.69
CA LEU A 4 -3.44 17.68 -23.99
C LEU A 4 -4.02 16.51 -24.82
N ALA A 5 -4.10 16.69 -26.14
CA ALA A 5 -4.54 15.64 -27.05
C ALA A 5 -3.58 14.44 -27.05
N SER A 6 -2.26 14.67 -27.04
CA SER A 6 -1.27 13.59 -26.91
C SER A 6 -1.33 12.88 -25.55
N GLU A 7 -1.60 13.61 -24.47
CA GLU A 7 -1.75 13.01 -23.13
C GLU A 7 -3.03 12.18 -23.00
N LEU A 8 -4.13 12.59 -23.64
CA LEU A 8 -5.38 11.81 -23.72
C LEU A 8 -5.21 10.52 -24.54
N VAL A 9 -4.48 10.57 -25.66
CA VAL A 9 -4.17 9.38 -26.47
C VAL A 9 -3.24 8.42 -25.70
N LEU A 10 -2.27 8.96 -24.96
CA LEU A 10 -1.41 8.16 -24.10
C LEU A 10 -2.20 7.49 -22.97
N LEU A 11 -3.20 8.17 -22.41
CA LEU A 11 -4.09 7.60 -21.41
C LEU A 11 -4.96 6.47 -22.00
N ASP A 12 -5.50 6.63 -23.21
CA ASP A 12 -6.28 5.58 -23.90
C ASP A 12 -5.44 4.32 -24.15
N THR A 13 -4.22 4.46 -24.67
CA THR A 13 -3.33 3.30 -24.89
C THR A 13 -2.98 2.58 -23.58
N LYS A 14 -2.78 3.32 -22.49
CA LYS A 14 -2.51 2.75 -21.17
C LYS A 14 -3.74 2.05 -20.57
N VAL A 15 -4.93 2.64 -20.71
CA VAL A 15 -6.19 2.02 -20.24
C VAL A 15 -6.51 0.77 -21.05
N ARG A 16 -6.34 0.78 -22.38
CA ARG A 16 -6.49 -0.41 -23.22
C ARG A 16 -5.47 -1.49 -22.86
N SER A 17 -4.22 -1.13 -22.62
CA SER A 17 -3.19 -2.09 -22.20
C SER A 17 -3.54 -2.77 -20.87
N ILE A 18 -4.15 -2.04 -19.94
CA ILE A 18 -4.62 -2.58 -18.65
C ILE A 18 -5.85 -3.48 -18.86
N LEU A 19 -6.79 -3.07 -19.72
CA LEU A 19 -8.03 -3.81 -19.97
C LEU A 19 -7.84 -5.05 -20.85
N GLN A 20 -6.82 -5.07 -21.70
CA GLN A 20 -6.51 -6.16 -22.62
C GLN A 20 -5.72 -7.30 -21.94
N LYS A 21 -5.33 -7.14 -20.67
CA LYS A 21 -4.65 -8.18 -19.88
C LYS A 21 -5.54 -9.40 -19.58
N ASP A 22 -6.85 -9.32 -19.84
CA ASP A 22 -7.78 -10.44 -19.61
C ASP A 22 -8.22 -11.20 -20.87
N HIS A 23 -7.97 -10.73 -22.10
CA HIS A 23 -8.37 -11.44 -23.31
C HIS A 23 -7.26 -11.49 -24.37
N HIS A 24 -6.63 -12.66 -24.51
CA HIS A 24 -5.82 -13.00 -25.67
C HIS A 24 -6.67 -12.97 -26.95
N SER A 25 -6.46 -11.98 -27.82
CA SER A 25 -6.62 -12.11 -29.28
C SER A 25 -5.99 -10.93 -30.03
N SER A 26 -5.15 -11.30 -30.98
CA SER A 26 -4.57 -10.52 -32.08
C SER A 26 -5.55 -9.56 -32.76
N SER A 27 -5.13 -8.31 -33.01
CA SER A 27 -5.49 -7.57 -34.24
C SER A 27 -4.80 -6.20 -34.30
N GLY A 28 -4.00 -6.00 -35.34
CA GLY A 28 -3.98 -4.76 -36.14
C GLY A 28 -3.55 -3.46 -35.46
N LEU A 29 -2.28 -3.09 -35.67
CA LEU A 29 -1.86 -1.69 -35.71
C LEU A 29 -2.62 -0.98 -36.85
N SER A 30 -3.78 -0.41 -36.54
CA SER A 30 -4.40 0.58 -37.41
C SER A 30 -3.83 1.95 -37.08
N GLU A 31 -3.10 2.47 -38.05
CA GLU A 31 -2.69 3.85 -38.27
C GLU A 31 -3.83 4.82 -37.87
N ILE A 32 -3.68 5.48 -36.71
CA ILE A 32 -4.64 6.48 -36.21
C ILE A 32 -4.30 7.81 -36.88
N GLU A 33 -4.73 7.95 -38.13
CA GLU A 33 -4.77 9.21 -38.83
C GLU A 33 -6.05 9.97 -38.43
N HIS A 34 -5.88 11.13 -37.81
CA HIS A 34 -6.91 12.18 -37.66
C HIS A 34 -8.27 11.79 -37.04
N ILE A 35 -8.29 11.35 -35.78
CA ILE A 35 -9.51 11.52 -34.95
C ILE A 35 -9.68 13.02 -34.68
N SER A 36 -10.81 13.59 -35.12
CA SER A 36 -11.06 15.01 -34.95
C SER A 36 -11.16 15.33 -33.46
N THR A 37 -10.59 16.47 -33.03
CA THR A 37 -10.58 16.87 -31.62
C THR A 37 -11.98 16.91 -31.00
N GLY A 38 -13.02 17.14 -31.81
CA GLY A 38 -14.42 17.08 -31.37
C GLY A 38 -14.87 15.67 -30.99
N GLU A 39 -14.47 14.65 -31.74
CA GLU A 39 -14.80 13.25 -31.45
C GLU A 39 -14.07 12.75 -30.20
N SER A 40 -12.80 13.14 -30.02
CA SER A 40 -12.05 12.83 -28.79
C SER A 40 -12.68 13.45 -27.54
N LEU A 41 -13.16 14.69 -27.64
CA LEU A 41 -13.83 15.37 -26.52
C LEU A 41 -15.21 14.78 -26.24
N ARG A 42 -15.96 14.42 -27.28
CA ARG A 42 -17.27 13.77 -27.12
C ARG A 42 -17.12 12.41 -26.45
N TRP A 43 -16.13 11.63 -26.86
CA TRP A 43 -15.82 10.36 -26.22
C TRP A 43 -15.40 10.52 -24.75
N ALA A 44 -14.57 11.53 -24.44
CA ALA A 44 -14.19 11.82 -23.07
C ALA A 44 -15.40 12.21 -22.20
N LEU A 45 -16.35 12.97 -22.75
CA LEU A 45 -17.61 13.30 -22.07
C LEU A 45 -18.48 12.06 -21.84
N ASP A 46 -18.62 11.20 -22.85
CA ASP A 46 -19.38 9.95 -22.73
C ASP A 46 -18.77 9.03 -21.66
N LEU A 47 -17.44 8.96 -21.57
CA LEU A 47 -16.73 8.18 -20.56
C LEU A 47 -16.93 8.75 -19.14
N VAL A 48 -16.86 10.07 -18.98
CA VAL A 48 -17.14 10.74 -17.69
C VAL A 48 -18.60 10.54 -17.29
N GLN A 49 -19.53 10.59 -18.23
CA GLN A 49 -20.94 10.36 -17.95
C GLN A 49 -21.20 8.90 -17.52
N TRP A 50 -20.60 7.94 -18.22
CA TRP A 50 -20.72 6.52 -17.89
C TRP A 50 -20.13 6.18 -16.52
N THR A 51 -18.95 6.74 -16.20
CA THR A 51 -18.31 6.54 -14.89
C THR A 51 -19.14 7.16 -13.76
N ASN A 52 -19.74 8.33 -13.97
CA ASN A 52 -20.61 8.98 -12.98
C ASN A 52 -21.89 8.16 -12.70
N VAL A 53 -22.54 7.65 -13.76
CA VAL A 53 -23.70 6.75 -13.63
C VAL A 53 -23.32 5.46 -12.89
N SER A 54 -22.16 4.88 -13.21
CA SER A 54 -21.67 3.68 -12.53
C SER A 54 -21.37 3.93 -11.06
N LEU A 55 -20.75 5.07 -10.72
CA LEU A 55 -20.47 5.46 -9.33
C LEU A 55 -21.76 5.66 -8.52
N GLY A 56 -22.77 6.27 -9.15
CA GLY A 56 -24.12 6.42 -8.58
C GLY A 56 -24.71 5.06 -8.19
N ALA A 57 -24.63 4.07 -9.08
CA ALA A 57 -25.14 2.72 -8.82
C ALA A 57 -24.44 2.00 -7.65
N TYR A 58 -23.14 2.25 -7.42
CA TYR A 58 -22.44 1.70 -6.26
C TYR A 58 -22.83 2.40 -4.95
N THR A 59 -22.96 3.73 -4.97
CA THR A 59 -23.36 4.50 -3.78
C THR A 59 -24.81 4.24 -3.33
N GLU A 60 -25.73 3.99 -4.26
CA GLU A 60 -27.10 3.56 -3.90
C GLU A 60 -27.14 2.14 -3.33
N ARG A 61 -26.21 1.27 -3.72
CA ARG A 61 -26.12 -0.10 -3.20
C ARG A 61 -25.65 -0.15 -1.75
N ASP A 62 -24.67 0.68 -1.38
CA ASP A 62 -24.19 0.79 0.01
C ASP A 62 -25.22 1.44 0.94
N ARG A 63 -26.08 2.32 0.41
CA ARG A 63 -27.13 2.97 1.20
C ARG A 63 -28.32 2.05 1.52
N SER A 64 -28.40 0.90 0.85
CA SER A 64 -29.49 -0.08 1.00
C SER A 64 -29.18 -1.21 2.00
N GLN A 65 -27.94 -1.31 2.49
CA GLN A 65 -27.51 -2.31 3.48
C GLN A 65 -27.04 -1.61 4.76
N SER A 66 -27.97 -0.98 5.48
CA SER A 66 -27.73 -0.57 6.87
C SER A 66 -28.83 -1.15 7.76
N PRO A 67 -28.51 -2.15 8.61
CA PRO A 67 -29.48 -2.67 9.57
C PRO A 67 -29.64 -1.68 10.74
N GLU A 68 -30.89 -1.37 11.05
CA GLU A 68 -31.32 -0.67 12.26
C GLU A 68 -30.69 -1.27 13.53
N GLN A 69 -30.11 -0.41 14.36
CA GLN A 69 -30.06 -0.62 15.81
C GLN A 69 -30.66 0.60 16.48
N GLY A 70 -31.89 0.42 16.96
CA GLY A 70 -32.64 1.40 17.73
C GLY A 70 -32.37 1.33 19.23
N LEU A 71 -32.36 2.53 19.83
CA LEU A 71 -32.99 2.91 21.10
C LEU A 71 -32.65 2.15 22.40
N PHE A 72 -31.91 2.84 23.30
CA PHE A 72 -32.31 3.04 24.70
C PHE A 72 -31.82 4.43 25.19
N GLN A 73 -32.70 5.14 25.90
CA GLN A 73 -32.55 6.44 26.61
C GLN A 73 -33.01 6.19 28.08
N PRO A 74 -32.94 7.12 29.06
CA PRO A 74 -32.00 8.20 29.41
C PRO A 74 -31.44 8.07 30.87
N GLY A 75 -30.46 8.88 31.27
CA GLY A 75 -30.05 8.99 32.69
C GLY A 75 -28.89 9.96 33.01
N SER A 76 -29.24 11.22 33.29
CA SER A 76 -28.70 12.15 34.32
C SER A 76 -27.19 12.24 34.69
N LEU A 77 -26.69 13.50 34.62
CA LEU A 77 -25.69 14.20 35.46
C LEU A 77 -24.17 14.05 35.16
N SER A 78 -23.58 15.11 34.60
CA SER A 78 -22.48 15.92 35.18
C SER A 78 -21.98 16.92 34.14
N THR A 79 -22.43 18.18 34.15
CA THR A 79 -21.77 19.34 34.79
C THR A 79 -20.27 19.47 34.47
N MET A 80 -19.93 20.32 33.50
CA MET A 80 -19.08 21.50 33.70
C MET A 80 -19.38 22.58 32.64
N ARG A 81 -20.12 23.59 33.11
CA ARG A 81 -20.03 25.05 32.82
C ARG A 81 -18.63 25.49 32.34
N ARG A 82 -18.38 26.60 31.64
CA ARG A 82 -19.16 27.77 31.17
C ARG A 82 -18.17 28.62 30.35
N GLY A 83 -18.66 29.32 29.33
CA GLY A 83 -17.91 30.40 28.67
C GLY A 83 -18.72 31.07 27.56
N HIS A 84 -19.91 31.55 27.90
CA HIS A 84 -20.76 32.39 27.04
C HIS A 84 -20.21 33.82 27.01
N HIS A 85 -20.11 34.43 25.83
CA HIS A 85 -20.48 35.84 25.67
C HIS A 85 -21.32 36.05 24.41
N HIS A 86 -22.33 36.88 24.60
CA HIS A 86 -23.53 37.11 23.82
C HIS A 86 -23.56 38.62 23.53
N HIS A 87 -23.79 39.00 22.28
CA HIS A 87 -24.37 40.29 21.85
C HIS A 87 -24.99 40.03 20.46
N GLU A 88 -26.33 39.96 20.35
CA GLU A 88 -27.24 41.08 20.03
C GLU A 88 -26.93 41.68 18.64
N ARG A 89 -27.80 41.56 17.61
CA ARG A 89 -29.07 42.29 17.34
C ARG A 89 -28.93 42.75 15.86
N LYS A 90 -29.85 42.71 14.90
CA LYS A 90 -31.32 42.74 14.81
C LYS A 90 -31.73 42.35 13.37
N GLU A 91 -32.87 41.68 13.25
CA GLU A 91 -33.98 41.88 12.29
C GLU A 91 -33.74 41.97 10.77
N GLN A 92 -34.24 40.97 10.03
CA GLN A 92 -35.32 41.14 9.03
C GLN A 92 -35.95 39.76 8.69
N SER A 93 -37.28 39.66 8.86
CA SER A 93 -38.18 38.50 8.66
C SER A 93 -38.64 38.35 7.18
N PRO A 94 -39.60 37.46 6.80
CA PRO A 94 -39.95 36.08 7.20
C PRO A 94 -40.14 35.11 5.98
N PRO A 95 -40.53 33.83 6.18
CA PRO A 95 -41.42 33.15 5.24
C PRO A 95 -42.74 32.72 5.91
N THR A 96 -43.85 32.93 5.19
CA THR A 96 -45.19 32.46 5.56
C THR A 96 -45.66 31.45 4.53
N ARG A 97 -46.01 30.23 4.97
CA ARG A 97 -47.31 29.55 4.77
C ARG A 97 -47.17 28.02 4.79
N HIS A 98 -47.88 27.45 5.76
CA HIS A 98 -48.36 26.07 5.81
C HIS A 98 -49.29 25.76 4.62
N LEU A 99 -49.33 24.49 4.17
CA LEU A 99 -50.55 23.67 4.15
C LEU A 99 -50.30 22.20 3.71
N THR A 100 -50.72 21.27 4.57
CA THR A 100 -51.54 20.02 4.34
C THR A 100 -51.12 18.91 3.35
N GLY A 101 -51.35 17.65 3.80
CA GLY A 101 -51.06 16.35 3.16
C GLY A 101 -51.91 15.98 1.92
N PRO A 102 -51.97 14.69 1.52
CA PRO A 102 -52.64 13.64 2.32
C PRO A 102 -52.02 12.22 2.30
N MET A 103 -52.48 11.44 3.28
CA MET A 103 -52.24 10.01 3.51
C MET A 103 -53.18 9.10 2.70
N HIS A 104 -52.63 7.98 2.21
CA HIS A 104 -53.30 6.74 1.79
C HIS A 104 -52.30 5.60 2.12
N GLY A 105 -52.57 4.53 2.85
CA GLY A 105 -53.83 3.88 3.22
C GLY A 105 -53.87 2.50 2.57
N TYR A 106 -53.34 1.45 3.22
CA TYR A 106 -53.78 0.06 3.05
C TYR A 106 -53.50 -0.75 4.33
N SER A 107 -54.53 -1.51 4.72
CA SER A 107 -54.69 -2.35 5.90
C SER A 107 -55.02 -3.78 5.43
N GLY A 108 -54.69 -4.80 6.25
CA GLY A 108 -55.21 -6.18 6.12
C GLY A 108 -54.17 -7.25 6.48
N PHE A 109 -54.08 -7.69 7.76
CA PHE A 109 -54.63 -8.97 8.30
C PHE A 109 -54.00 -10.23 7.63
N THR A 110 -53.32 -11.17 8.29
CA THR A 110 -53.73 -12.00 9.45
C THR A 110 -52.54 -12.79 10.06
N HIS A 111 -52.48 -12.88 11.39
CA HIS A 111 -51.95 -14.04 12.16
C HIS A 111 -53.12 -14.54 13.04
N PRO A 112 -53.23 -15.83 13.42
CA PRO A 112 -52.47 -16.29 14.61
C PRO A 112 -52.20 -17.82 14.75
N SER A 113 -51.39 -18.10 15.80
CA SER A 113 -51.34 -19.31 16.66
C SER A 113 -50.46 -20.49 16.26
N ALA A 114 -49.44 -20.76 17.08
CA ALA A 114 -49.50 -21.84 18.09
C ALA A 114 -48.34 -21.76 19.09
N LEU A 115 -48.68 -22.12 20.32
CA LEU A 115 -47.91 -22.10 21.56
C LEU A 115 -46.94 -23.29 21.63
N SER A 116 -45.77 -23.14 22.27
CA SER A 116 -45.30 -24.12 23.26
C SER A 116 -44.11 -23.54 24.05
N ALA A 117 -44.38 -23.24 25.31
CA ALA A 117 -43.39 -23.00 26.35
C ALA A 117 -43.12 -24.31 27.10
N GLU A 118 -42.02 -24.31 27.86
CA GLU A 118 -41.63 -25.26 28.91
C GLU A 118 -41.12 -26.64 28.45
N ASP A 119 -39.85 -26.96 28.70
CA ASP A 119 -39.48 -27.45 30.03
C ASP A 119 -37.96 -27.55 30.24
N LEU A 120 -37.55 -27.32 31.48
CA LEU A 120 -36.19 -27.23 31.98
C LEU A 120 -35.94 -28.44 32.92
N ARG A 121 -34.68 -28.95 32.93
CA ARG A 121 -33.97 -29.60 34.07
C ARG A 121 -33.86 -31.15 34.18
N ARG A 122 -32.59 -31.60 34.11
CA ARG A 122 -31.79 -32.24 35.20
C ARG A 122 -32.00 -33.75 35.52
N ASN A 123 -30.96 -34.57 35.34
CA ASN A 123 -30.31 -35.27 36.48
C ASN A 123 -28.88 -35.83 36.19
N PRO A 124 -28.01 -35.98 37.21
CA PRO A 124 -26.58 -36.33 37.16
C PRO A 124 -26.24 -37.74 37.73
N TYR A 125 -24.94 -38.09 37.74
CA TYR A 125 -24.26 -39.36 38.14
C TYR A 125 -24.33 -40.48 37.08
N GLY A 126 -23.26 -41.15 36.65
CA GLY A 126 -21.84 -41.16 37.01
C GLY A 126 -21.18 -42.46 36.50
N SER A 127 -19.85 -42.43 36.39
CA SER A 127 -18.89 -43.55 36.26
C SER A 127 -18.39 -44.00 34.87
N GLU A 128 -17.18 -43.50 34.58
CA GLU A 128 -15.96 -44.17 34.10
C GLU A 128 -16.07 -45.46 33.29
N THR A 129 -15.52 -45.43 32.06
CA THR A 129 -14.22 -46.04 31.72
C THR A 129 -13.76 -45.53 30.34
N THR A 130 -12.57 -44.94 30.26
CA THR A 130 -11.76 -44.81 29.03
C THR A 130 -11.27 -46.20 28.59
N PRO A 131 -10.70 -46.47 27.37
CA PRO A 131 -9.97 -45.51 26.52
C PRO A 131 -10.01 -45.70 24.97
N ILE A 132 -9.50 -44.67 24.28
CA ILE A 132 -8.83 -44.67 22.95
C ILE A 132 -9.67 -45.11 21.72
N ALA A 133 -10.05 -44.13 20.88
CA ALA A 133 -9.90 -44.13 19.41
C ALA A 133 -10.57 -42.91 18.76
N ASN A 134 -9.86 -42.31 17.79
CA ASN A 134 -10.35 -41.68 16.55
C ASN A 134 -11.31 -40.47 16.62
N SER A 135 -10.79 -39.31 16.20
CA SER A 135 -11.14 -38.64 14.92
C SER A 135 -11.22 -37.10 15.05
N PRO A 136 -10.61 -36.34 14.12
CA PRO A 136 -10.60 -34.88 14.15
C PRO A 136 -11.84 -34.27 13.48
N HIS A 137 -12.47 -33.31 14.16
CA HIS A 137 -13.35 -32.33 13.54
C HIS A 137 -12.52 -31.11 13.12
N HIS A 138 -12.35 -30.88 11.82
CA HIS A 138 -12.17 -29.54 11.30
C HIS A 138 -13.25 -29.23 10.27
N THR A 139 -13.92 -28.13 10.55
CA THR A 139 -14.89 -27.39 9.77
C THR A 139 -14.25 -26.83 8.50
N ALA A 140 -14.87 -27.04 7.34
CA ALA A 140 -14.85 -26.08 6.24
C ALA A 140 -16.02 -26.35 5.29
N SER A 141 -16.88 -25.35 5.11
CA SER A 141 -17.83 -25.30 3.99
C SER A 141 -17.37 -24.25 2.98
N SER A 142 -17.43 -24.64 1.71
CA SER A 142 -17.86 -23.86 0.54
C SER A 142 -17.05 -22.62 0.09
N SER A 143 -16.42 -22.70 -1.09
CA SER A 143 -16.94 -21.96 -2.25
C SER A 143 -16.37 -22.50 -3.57
N GLY A 144 -17.18 -22.39 -4.63
CA GLY A 144 -17.17 -23.24 -5.82
C GLY A 144 -16.02 -23.05 -6.79
N SER A 145 -15.62 -24.17 -7.39
CA SER A 145 -14.79 -24.21 -8.60
C SER A 145 -15.50 -25.06 -9.64
N ALA A 146 -15.82 -24.42 -10.77
CA ALA A 146 -16.38 -25.07 -11.95
C ALA A 146 -15.30 -25.91 -12.62
N PHE A 147 -15.19 -27.18 -12.26
CA PHE A 147 -14.46 -28.16 -13.05
C PHE A 147 -15.36 -29.34 -13.38
N MET A 148 -15.55 -29.54 -14.69
CA MET A 148 -16.19 -30.72 -15.25
C MET A 148 -15.49 -32.00 -14.75
N PRO A 149 -16.23 -33.07 -14.40
CA PRO A 149 -15.61 -34.33 -14.04
C PRO A 149 -14.98 -34.97 -15.30
N PRO A 150 -13.74 -35.48 -15.25
CA PRO A 150 -13.20 -36.26 -16.35
C PRO A 150 -13.96 -37.60 -16.42
N GLN A 151 -14.54 -37.87 -17.58
CA GLN A 151 -15.09 -39.16 -17.93
C GLN A 151 -14.00 -40.23 -17.80
N SER A 152 -14.36 -41.35 -17.18
CA SER A 152 -13.66 -42.63 -17.31
C SER A 152 -14.70 -43.66 -17.76
N PRO A 153 -14.36 -44.77 -18.45
CA PRO A 153 -13.11 -45.13 -19.13
C PRO A 153 -13.35 -45.69 -20.55
N MET A 154 -12.44 -45.47 -21.50
CA MET A 154 -12.35 -46.33 -22.69
C MET A 154 -10.92 -46.78 -22.93
N GLN A 155 -10.77 -48.11 -22.89
CA GLN A 155 -9.79 -48.93 -23.60
C GLN A 155 -8.32 -48.70 -23.28
N ALA A 156 -7.78 -49.56 -22.42
CA ALA A 156 -6.39 -50.02 -22.55
C ALA A 156 -6.38 -51.52 -22.91
N PRO A 157 -5.50 -51.98 -23.82
CA PRO A 157 -5.51 -53.34 -24.36
C PRO A 157 -5.22 -54.39 -23.30
N GLN A 158 -6.02 -55.44 -23.30
CA GLN A 158 -5.80 -56.67 -22.53
C GLN A 158 -4.44 -57.29 -22.91
N PRO A 159 -3.56 -57.63 -21.95
CA PRO A 159 -2.50 -58.58 -22.24
C PRO A 159 -3.14 -59.97 -22.39
N SER A 160 -3.06 -60.48 -23.60
CA SER A 160 -3.30 -61.88 -23.99
C SER A 160 -2.68 -62.85 -22.98
N ARG A 161 -3.51 -63.50 -22.17
CA ARG A 161 -3.20 -64.76 -21.50
C ARG A 161 -3.93 -65.89 -22.22
N PRO A 162 -3.24 -66.72 -23.02
CA PRO A 162 -3.66 -68.09 -23.27
C PRO A 162 -2.80 -69.06 -22.45
N GLY A 163 -3.43 -70.00 -21.76
CA GLY A 163 -2.74 -71.13 -21.15
C GLY A 163 -3.08 -71.37 -19.69
N MET A 164 -4.34 -71.73 -19.42
CA MET A 164 -4.64 -72.57 -18.27
C MET A 164 -3.88 -73.89 -18.49
N LEU A 165 -2.96 -74.20 -17.58
CA LEU A 165 -2.26 -75.48 -17.57
C LEU A 165 -3.28 -76.60 -17.27
N PRO A 166 -3.12 -77.79 -17.88
CA PRO A 166 -4.00 -78.92 -17.59
C PRO A 166 -3.73 -79.43 -16.17
N SER A 167 -4.80 -79.79 -15.48
CA SER A 167 -4.78 -80.52 -14.21
C SER A 167 -3.85 -81.74 -14.31
N PRO A 168 -3.03 -82.05 -13.28
CA PRO A 168 -2.29 -83.30 -13.27
C PRO A 168 -3.27 -84.47 -13.21
N SER A 169 -3.12 -85.35 -14.19
CA SER A 169 -3.82 -86.61 -14.36
C SER A 169 -4.00 -87.36 -13.02
N SER A 170 -5.25 -87.56 -12.61
CA SER A 170 -5.59 -88.61 -11.66
C SER A 170 -5.25 -89.94 -12.32
N MET A 171 -4.17 -90.58 -11.88
CA MET A 171 -3.81 -91.94 -12.28
C MET A 171 -4.85 -92.88 -11.67
N ASN A 172 -5.95 -93.08 -12.41
CA ASN A 172 -7.01 -94.01 -12.10
C ASN A 172 -6.47 -95.42 -12.38
N PHE A 173 -6.00 -96.13 -11.35
CA PHE A 173 -5.69 -97.55 -11.49
C PHE A 173 -7.00 -98.31 -11.69
N PRO A 174 -7.12 -99.21 -12.69
CA PRO A 174 -8.26 -100.11 -12.74
C PRO A 174 -8.20 -101.04 -11.51
N ASN A 175 -9.18 -100.87 -10.63
CA ASN A 175 -9.52 -101.82 -9.59
C ASN A 175 -9.95 -103.14 -10.26
N VAL A 176 -9.01 -104.07 -10.41
CA VAL A 176 -9.29 -105.48 -10.77
C VAL A 176 -9.62 -106.25 -9.50
N PRO A 177 -10.83 -106.82 -9.36
CA PRO A 177 -11.13 -107.74 -8.28
C PRO A 177 -10.67 -109.16 -8.65
N ASN A 178 -10.22 -109.90 -7.63
CA ASN A 178 -9.91 -111.33 -7.58
C ASN A 178 -8.61 -111.81 -8.24
N LEU A 179 -7.64 -112.19 -7.40
CA LEU A 179 -7.15 -113.56 -7.21
C LEU A 179 -6.27 -113.60 -5.93
N PRO A 180 -6.34 -114.65 -5.08
CA PRO A 180 -5.51 -114.74 -3.88
C PRO A 180 -4.10 -115.28 -4.23
N PRO A 181 -3.00 -114.74 -3.67
CA PRO A 181 -1.68 -115.30 -3.90
C PRO A 181 -1.41 -116.44 -2.92
N ILE A 182 -1.09 -117.62 -3.47
CA ILE A 182 -0.51 -118.75 -2.74
C ILE A 182 1.01 -118.58 -2.82
N SER A 183 1.66 -118.10 -1.76
CA SER A 183 3.12 -118.21 -1.43
C SER A 183 3.49 -117.30 -0.24
N PRO A 184 4.60 -117.54 0.49
CA PRO A 184 4.67 -117.56 1.95
C PRO A 184 4.73 -116.17 2.63
N PRO A 185 4.34 -116.07 3.92
CA PRO A 185 4.04 -114.81 4.58
C PRO A 185 5.30 -114.22 5.23
N SER A 186 6.05 -113.37 4.53
CA SER A 186 7.06 -112.52 5.20
C SER A 186 7.49 -111.25 4.46
N SER A 187 7.09 -111.01 3.19
CA SER A 187 7.51 -109.83 2.42
C SER A 187 6.41 -108.78 2.17
N ALA A 188 5.12 -109.13 2.30
CA ALA A 188 4.00 -108.21 2.01
C ALA A 188 3.96 -106.96 2.92
N PHE A 189 4.37 -107.11 4.18
CA PHE A 189 4.49 -105.99 5.13
C PHE A 189 5.62 -105.02 4.76
N GLN A 190 6.70 -105.50 4.12
CA GLN A 190 7.80 -104.64 3.68
C GLN A 190 7.40 -103.80 2.46
N THR A 191 6.62 -104.36 1.53
CA THR A 191 6.14 -103.64 0.35
C THR A 191 5.14 -102.54 0.70
N ALA A 192 4.23 -102.79 1.66
CA ALA A 192 3.29 -101.79 2.14
C ALA A 192 3.99 -100.62 2.86
N ALA A 193 4.99 -100.90 3.69
CA ALA A 193 5.79 -99.88 4.36
C ALA A 193 6.58 -99.02 3.37
N GLN A 194 7.17 -99.63 2.33
CA GLN A 194 7.87 -98.90 1.28
C GLN A 194 6.92 -98.02 0.43
N ALA A 195 5.72 -98.52 0.12
CA ALA A 195 4.71 -97.75 -0.61
C ALA A 195 4.20 -96.54 0.20
N ALA A 196 3.96 -96.71 1.50
CA ALA A 196 3.57 -95.62 2.39
C ALA A 196 4.65 -94.53 2.49
N HIS A 197 5.92 -94.93 2.59
CA HIS A 197 7.04 -93.99 2.59
C HIS A 197 7.16 -93.20 1.28
N LEU A 198 6.98 -93.85 0.13
CA LEU A 198 6.99 -93.17 -1.17
C LEU A 198 5.82 -92.18 -1.29
N GLN A 199 4.64 -92.55 -0.82
CA GLN A 199 3.47 -91.67 -0.78
C GLN A 199 3.72 -90.46 0.13
N ASP A 200 4.33 -90.66 1.30
CA ASP A 200 4.70 -89.55 2.19
C ASP A 200 5.71 -88.61 1.53
N LEU A 201 6.74 -89.14 0.85
CA LEU A 201 7.70 -88.31 0.12
C LEU A 201 7.03 -87.50 -1.00
N GLN A 202 6.11 -88.11 -1.75
CA GLN A 202 5.32 -87.41 -2.78
C GLN A 202 4.45 -86.31 -2.15
N HIS A 203 3.83 -86.60 -1.01
CA HIS A 203 3.04 -85.63 -0.26
C HIS A 203 3.91 -84.46 0.24
N GLN A 204 5.07 -84.74 0.82
CA GLN A 204 6.04 -83.72 1.24
C GLN A 204 6.51 -82.85 0.07
N VAL A 205 6.80 -83.45 -1.08
CA VAL A 205 7.17 -82.69 -2.29
C VAL A 205 6.01 -81.79 -2.71
N SER A 206 4.78 -82.30 -2.75
CA SER A 206 3.59 -81.52 -3.10
C SER A 206 3.37 -80.34 -2.16
N ILE A 207 3.46 -80.54 -0.84
CA ILE A 207 3.34 -79.47 0.16
C ILE A 207 4.44 -78.42 -0.04
N LYS A 208 5.69 -78.85 -0.19
CA LYS A 208 6.82 -77.93 -0.38
C LYS A 208 6.68 -77.14 -1.68
N THR A 209 6.23 -77.76 -2.76
CA THR A 209 5.94 -77.08 -4.03
C THR A 209 4.83 -76.03 -3.86
N LEU A 210 3.75 -76.35 -3.15
CA LEU A 210 2.67 -75.39 -2.89
C LEU A 210 3.14 -74.21 -2.02
N ALA A 211 3.93 -74.49 -0.98
CA ALA A 211 4.51 -73.47 -0.12
C ALA A 211 5.45 -72.54 -0.90
N PHE A 212 6.33 -73.11 -1.74
CA PHE A 212 7.22 -72.34 -2.61
C PHE A 212 6.44 -71.45 -3.59
N GLN A 213 5.41 -71.98 -4.26
CA GLN A 213 4.56 -71.19 -5.15
C GLN A 213 3.83 -70.07 -4.41
N THR A 214 3.45 -70.30 -3.16
CA THR A 214 2.80 -69.28 -2.32
C THR A 214 3.77 -68.17 -1.96
N LEU A 215 4.98 -68.52 -1.52
CA LEU A 215 6.04 -67.56 -1.24
C LEU A 215 6.42 -66.75 -2.49
N GLN A 216 6.47 -67.40 -3.66
CA GLN A 216 6.74 -66.71 -4.93
C GLN A 216 5.66 -65.68 -5.26
N ARG A 217 4.38 -66.01 -5.08
CA ARG A 217 3.26 -65.06 -5.28
C ARG A 217 3.31 -63.90 -4.28
N GLU A 218 3.68 -64.16 -3.02
CA GLU A 218 3.85 -63.12 -2.01
C GLU A 218 5.01 -62.19 -2.34
N TYR A 219 6.14 -62.74 -2.82
CA TYR A 219 7.27 -61.95 -3.30
C TYR A 219 6.88 -61.04 -4.47
N ASP A 220 6.19 -61.57 -5.48
CA ASP A 220 5.72 -60.78 -6.63
C ASP A 220 4.73 -59.69 -6.18
N SER A 221 3.84 -60.01 -5.23
CA SER A 221 2.93 -59.03 -4.62
C SER A 221 3.68 -57.91 -3.90
N LEU A 222 4.72 -58.26 -3.14
CA LEU A 222 5.54 -57.30 -2.42
C LEU A 222 6.33 -56.41 -3.39
N LEU A 223 6.87 -56.98 -4.47
CA LEU A 223 7.57 -56.24 -5.51
C LEU A 223 6.63 -55.23 -6.19
N GLN A 224 5.40 -55.62 -6.49
CA GLN A 224 4.40 -54.71 -7.04
C GLN A 224 4.03 -53.59 -6.06
N LYS A 225 3.90 -53.89 -4.76
CA LYS A 225 3.63 -52.88 -3.71
C LYS A 225 4.79 -51.89 -3.60
N LEU A 226 6.03 -52.38 -3.63
CA LEU A 226 7.24 -51.56 -3.62
C LEU A 226 7.28 -50.62 -4.83
N GLU A 227 6.99 -51.13 -6.03
CA GLU A 227 7.00 -50.32 -7.24
C GLU A 227 5.94 -49.22 -7.20
N ARG A 228 4.72 -49.53 -6.75
CA ARG A 228 3.67 -48.52 -6.51
C ARG A 228 4.12 -47.46 -5.50
N GLN A 229 4.82 -47.86 -4.45
CA GLN A 229 5.35 -46.93 -3.45
C GLN A 229 6.42 -46.01 -4.06
N ARG A 230 7.33 -46.54 -4.88
CA ARG A 230 8.32 -45.73 -5.62
C ARG A 230 7.65 -44.70 -6.51
N THR A 231 6.63 -45.09 -7.28
CA THR A 231 5.87 -44.14 -8.12
C THR A 231 5.19 -43.05 -7.27
N LYS A 232 4.62 -43.41 -6.11
CA LYS A 232 4.01 -42.44 -5.19
C LYS A 232 5.05 -41.44 -4.66
N CYS A 233 6.21 -41.91 -4.21
CA CYS A 233 7.29 -41.04 -3.74
C CYS A 233 7.75 -40.09 -4.85
N ALA A 234 8.03 -40.61 -6.06
CA ALA A 234 8.44 -39.78 -7.19
C ALA A 234 7.38 -38.74 -7.60
N THR A 235 6.10 -39.07 -7.44
CA THR A 235 5.01 -38.11 -7.71
C THR A 235 4.93 -37.02 -6.65
N LEU A 236 5.12 -37.37 -5.37
CA LEU A 236 5.14 -36.39 -4.29
C LEU A 236 6.35 -35.46 -4.40
N GLU A 237 7.53 -36.00 -4.73
CA GLU A 237 8.74 -35.22 -4.97
C GLU A 237 8.53 -34.16 -6.06
N LYS A 238 7.98 -34.55 -7.21
CA LYS A 238 7.62 -33.59 -8.28
C LYS A 238 6.58 -32.55 -7.85
N LYS A 239 5.62 -32.93 -6.99
CA LYS A 239 4.64 -31.96 -6.45
C LYS A 239 5.31 -30.95 -5.53
N PHE A 240 6.26 -31.38 -4.71
CA PHE A 240 7.03 -30.47 -3.86
C PHE A 240 7.89 -29.54 -4.72
N GLU A 241 8.57 -30.04 -5.75
CA GLU A 241 9.33 -29.19 -6.68
C GLU A 241 8.48 -28.08 -7.31
N VAL A 242 7.29 -28.42 -7.83
CA VAL A 242 6.37 -27.43 -8.40
C VAL A 242 5.87 -26.44 -7.34
N SER A 243 5.53 -26.94 -6.15
CA SER A 243 5.10 -26.11 -5.03
C SER A 243 6.19 -25.13 -4.59
N ASP A 244 7.45 -25.55 -4.55
CA ASP A 244 8.58 -24.70 -4.16
C ASP A 244 8.79 -23.58 -5.19
N VAL A 245 8.68 -23.90 -6.49
CA VAL A 245 8.73 -22.89 -7.56
C VAL A 245 7.58 -21.88 -7.43
N GLU A 246 6.37 -22.33 -7.14
CA GLU A 246 5.21 -21.46 -6.92
C GLU A 246 5.39 -20.56 -5.70
N ILE A 247 5.86 -21.12 -4.57
CA ILE A 247 6.17 -20.35 -3.36
C ILE A 247 7.19 -19.26 -3.65
N ASN A 248 8.28 -19.58 -4.37
CA ASN A 248 9.29 -18.60 -4.75
C ASN A 248 8.70 -17.50 -5.65
N THR A 249 7.91 -17.89 -6.66
CA THR A 249 7.27 -16.94 -7.58
C THR A 249 6.33 -15.98 -6.85
N LEU A 250 5.49 -16.51 -5.96
CA LEU A 250 4.57 -15.70 -5.14
C LEU A 250 5.32 -14.81 -4.15
N THR A 251 6.45 -15.28 -3.63
CA THR A 251 7.31 -14.50 -2.73
C THR A 251 7.93 -13.32 -3.48
N ASP A 252 8.48 -13.54 -4.67
CA ASP A 252 9.06 -12.49 -5.52
C ASP A 252 8.00 -11.46 -5.92
N GLU A 253 6.80 -11.89 -6.30
CA GLU A 253 5.70 -10.99 -6.62
C GLU A 253 5.26 -10.17 -5.40
N LYS A 254 5.17 -10.79 -4.23
CA LYS A 254 4.87 -10.09 -2.97
C LYS A 254 5.92 -9.03 -2.67
N GLU A 255 7.22 -9.33 -2.76
CA GLU A 255 8.30 -8.37 -2.52
C GLU A 255 8.25 -7.20 -3.53
N LYS A 256 7.96 -7.51 -4.79
CA LYS A 256 7.76 -6.50 -5.84
C LYS A 256 6.54 -5.60 -5.58
N LEU A 257 5.44 -6.15 -5.07
CA LEU A 257 4.26 -5.35 -4.72
C LEU A 257 4.52 -4.51 -3.47
N GLN A 258 5.19 -5.06 -2.47
CA GLN A 258 5.57 -4.32 -1.25
C GLN A 258 6.50 -3.15 -1.56
N SER A 259 7.49 -3.33 -2.43
CA SER A 259 8.37 -2.24 -2.88
C SER A 259 7.62 -1.15 -3.66
N GLN A 260 6.63 -1.52 -4.49
CA GLN A 260 5.76 -0.56 -5.17
C GLN A 260 4.89 0.23 -4.20
N VAL A 261 4.31 -0.42 -3.19
CA VAL A 261 3.52 0.25 -2.15
C VAL A 261 4.40 1.24 -1.39
N ALA A 262 5.57 0.83 -0.92
CA ALA A 262 6.50 1.72 -0.22
C ALA A 262 6.93 2.92 -1.08
N ALA A 263 7.15 2.72 -2.38
CA ALA A 263 7.47 3.81 -3.30
C ALA A 263 6.30 4.81 -3.46
N LEU A 264 5.06 4.32 -3.53
CA LEU A 264 3.88 5.18 -3.61
C LEU A 264 3.62 5.92 -2.31
N GLU A 265 3.81 5.27 -1.16
CA GLU A 265 3.71 5.90 0.16
C GLU A 265 4.71 7.05 0.29
N ASN A 266 5.96 6.84 -0.13
CA ASN A 266 6.97 7.91 -0.16
C ASN A 266 6.58 9.07 -1.07
N GLN A 267 6.04 8.80 -2.27
CA GLN A 267 5.58 9.86 -3.18
C GLN A 267 4.42 10.67 -2.59
N VAL A 268 3.51 10.02 -1.87
CA VAL A 268 2.41 10.71 -1.19
C VAL A 268 2.94 11.61 -0.08
N GLU A 269 3.89 11.13 0.72
CA GLU A 269 4.52 11.92 1.78
C GLU A 269 5.27 13.14 1.20
N GLU A 270 6.05 12.95 0.13
CA GLU A 270 6.76 14.05 -0.56
C GLU A 270 5.79 15.10 -1.12
N LEU A 271 4.68 14.66 -1.74
CA LEU A 271 3.66 15.57 -2.26
C LEU A 271 2.94 16.32 -1.13
N GLN A 272 2.69 15.64 0.00
CA GLN A 272 2.10 16.26 1.18
C GLN A 272 3.02 17.32 1.77
N GLN A 273 4.31 17.00 1.92
CA GLN A 273 5.32 17.95 2.38
C GLN A 273 5.44 19.14 1.43
N SER A 274 5.52 18.90 0.12
CA SER A 274 5.59 19.95 -0.91
C SER A 274 4.37 20.89 -0.86
N ARG A 275 3.16 20.34 -0.70
CA ARG A 275 1.94 21.12 -0.53
C ARG A 275 1.99 21.98 0.73
N ASP A 276 2.44 21.42 1.84
CA ASP A 276 2.47 22.12 3.12
C ASP A 276 3.56 23.22 3.12
N GLU A 277 4.71 22.98 2.51
CA GLU A 277 5.73 23.99 2.23
C GLU A 277 5.20 25.13 1.35
N ALA A 278 4.46 24.80 0.27
CA ALA A 278 3.84 25.82 -0.58
C ALA A 278 2.81 26.67 0.17
N ARG A 279 2.01 26.06 1.07
CA ARG A 279 1.08 26.78 1.95
C ARG A 279 1.82 27.68 2.94
N HIS A 280 2.89 27.18 3.57
CA HIS A 280 3.72 27.98 4.46
C HIS A 280 4.33 29.19 3.74
N SER A 281 4.85 28.99 2.54
CA SER A 281 5.38 30.07 1.69
C SER A 281 4.30 31.11 1.34
N LEU A 282 3.10 30.67 0.94
CA LEU A 282 1.98 31.57 0.62
C LEU A 282 1.57 32.43 1.83
N VAL A 283 1.46 31.83 3.01
CA VAL A 283 1.12 32.55 4.25
C VAL A 283 2.21 33.56 4.61
N ALA A 284 3.48 33.17 4.53
CA ALA A 284 4.62 34.06 4.79
C ALA A 284 4.65 35.24 3.80
N ASN A 285 4.48 34.97 2.50
CA ASN A 285 4.45 36.00 1.46
C ASN A 285 3.24 36.93 1.62
N GLY A 286 2.07 36.39 1.96
CA GLY A 286 0.87 37.19 2.26
C GLY A 286 1.10 38.13 3.45
N ALA A 287 1.72 37.65 4.52
CA ALA A 287 2.07 38.47 5.68
C ALA A 287 3.10 39.58 5.33
N GLN A 288 4.08 39.27 4.48
CA GLN A 288 5.03 40.27 3.98
C GLN A 288 4.33 41.34 3.13
N TYR A 289 3.44 40.93 2.22
CA TYR A 289 2.68 41.85 1.37
C TYR A 289 1.80 42.81 2.20
N MET A 290 1.11 42.29 3.22
CA MET A 290 0.32 43.11 4.16
C MET A 290 1.18 44.17 4.85
N ARG A 291 2.38 43.80 5.32
CA ARG A 291 3.32 44.75 5.94
C ARG A 291 3.77 45.84 4.97
N ILE A 292 4.09 45.48 3.72
CA ILE A 292 4.49 46.45 2.69
C ILE A 292 3.34 47.43 2.43
N MET A 293 2.11 46.92 2.32
CA MET A 293 0.92 47.74 2.10
C MET A 293 0.68 48.72 3.26
N GLU A 294 0.81 48.26 4.51
CA GLU A 294 0.72 49.11 5.70
C GLU A 294 1.79 50.21 5.70
N MET A 295 3.04 49.88 5.36
CA MET A 295 4.12 50.85 5.24
C MET A 295 3.89 51.86 4.11
N ALA A 296 3.38 51.41 2.97
CA ALA A 296 3.03 52.29 1.85
C ALA A 296 1.91 53.26 2.22
N ASN A 297 0.87 52.79 2.91
CA ASN A 297 -0.21 53.65 3.40
C ASN A 297 0.29 54.68 4.41
N ARG A 298 1.21 54.28 5.32
CA ARG A 298 1.85 55.21 6.25
C ARG A 298 2.70 56.27 5.53
N LEU A 299 3.47 55.88 4.52
CA LEU A 299 4.25 56.81 3.70
C LEU A 299 3.35 57.78 2.93
N GLN A 300 2.22 57.31 2.39
CA GLN A 300 1.25 58.16 1.71
C GLN A 300 0.62 59.18 2.66
N ALA A 301 0.23 58.75 3.86
CA ALA A 301 -0.30 59.65 4.90
C ALA A 301 0.74 60.71 5.29
N GLN A 302 1.99 60.29 5.51
CA GLN A 302 3.09 61.22 5.80
C GLN A 302 3.33 62.22 4.67
N GLY A 303 3.34 61.76 3.41
CA GLY A 303 3.49 62.66 2.25
C GLY A 303 2.36 63.67 2.10
N ALA A 304 1.12 63.30 2.46
CA ALA A 304 0.00 64.23 2.50
C ALA A 304 0.15 65.29 3.59
N ASP A 305 0.64 64.91 4.77
CA ASP A 305 0.90 65.84 5.87
C ASP A 305 2.07 66.78 5.57
N ASP A 306 3.15 66.27 4.98
CA ASP A 306 4.31 67.07 4.56
C ASP A 306 3.93 68.07 3.47
N LYS A 307 3.08 67.67 2.51
CA LYS A 307 2.52 68.59 1.51
C LYS A 307 1.70 69.71 2.15
N LYS A 308 0.84 69.40 3.13
CA LYS A 308 0.07 70.41 3.87
C LYS A 308 0.99 71.39 4.62
N ARG A 309 2.06 70.89 5.25
CA ARG A 309 3.05 71.73 5.93
C ARG A 309 3.75 72.68 4.95
N TRP A 310 4.18 72.14 3.81
CA TRP A 310 4.81 72.94 2.76
C TRP A 310 3.86 74.00 2.18
N GLU A 311 2.59 73.66 1.94
CA GLU A 311 1.58 74.63 1.48
C GLU A 311 1.34 75.73 2.52
N ALA A 312 1.32 75.39 3.82
CA ALA A 312 1.19 76.36 4.90
C ALA A 312 2.40 77.31 4.94
N GLU A 313 3.62 76.78 4.95
CA GLU A 313 4.87 77.57 4.93
C GLU A 313 4.95 78.47 3.69
N ARG A 314 4.61 77.93 2.52
CA ARG A 314 4.54 78.70 1.28
C ARG A 314 3.57 79.87 1.40
N SER A 315 2.36 79.63 1.93
CA SER A 315 1.35 80.68 2.11
C SER A 315 1.79 81.75 3.12
N GLU A 316 2.57 81.39 4.13
CA GLU A 316 3.15 82.32 5.10
C GLU A 316 4.22 83.20 4.46
N LEU A 317 5.11 82.61 3.67
CA LEU A 317 6.14 83.34 2.92
C LEU A 317 5.52 84.27 1.87
N GLU A 318 4.51 83.82 1.12
CA GLU A 318 3.78 84.66 0.16
C GLU A 318 3.12 85.87 0.86
N LYS A 319 2.51 85.66 2.04
CA LYS A 319 1.99 86.78 2.85
C LYS A 319 3.09 87.74 3.28
N ARG A 320 4.24 87.22 3.74
CA ARG A 320 5.38 88.04 4.18
C ARG A 320 5.96 88.86 3.03
N ILE A 321 6.09 88.26 1.83
CA ILE A 321 6.50 88.96 0.61
C ILE A 321 5.50 90.08 0.30
N LYS A 322 4.20 89.79 0.30
CA LYS A 322 3.17 90.80 0.03
C LYS A 322 3.21 91.98 1.01
N VAL A 323 3.40 91.71 2.31
CA VAL A 323 3.57 92.77 3.32
C VAL A 323 4.83 93.60 3.07
N LEU A 324 5.94 92.96 2.69
CA LEU A 324 7.18 93.65 2.35
C LEU A 324 7.05 94.48 1.07
N GLU A 325 6.36 93.98 0.05
CA GLU A 325 6.03 94.70 -1.17
C GLU A 325 5.14 95.90 -0.89
N GLU A 326 4.09 95.73 -0.08
CA GLU A 326 3.23 96.83 0.39
C GLU A 326 4.04 97.88 1.19
N ALA A 327 4.96 97.45 2.04
CA ALA A 327 5.85 98.34 2.78
C ALA A 327 6.86 99.08 1.87
N MET A 328 7.35 98.44 0.80
CA MET A 328 8.20 99.09 -0.21
C MET A 328 7.40 100.08 -1.06
N VAL A 329 6.17 99.75 -1.46
CA VAL A 329 5.30 100.62 -2.26
C VAL A 329 4.81 101.83 -1.45
N MET A 330 4.49 101.64 -0.16
CA MET A 330 4.18 102.72 0.77
C MET A 330 5.43 103.47 1.29
N GLY A 331 6.62 102.89 1.12
CA GLY A 331 7.90 103.36 1.65
C GLY A 331 8.63 104.40 0.80
N THR A 332 7.99 105.03 -0.19
CA THR A 332 8.60 106.12 -0.97
C THR A 332 8.41 107.49 -0.30
N GLN A 333 8.62 107.60 1.02
CA GLN A 333 8.91 108.87 1.66
C GLN A 333 9.74 108.71 2.96
N ARG A 334 10.99 109.21 2.87
CA ARG A 334 11.80 109.91 3.88
C ARG A 334 12.79 109.09 4.76
N PRO A 335 13.85 109.74 5.31
CA PRO A 335 15.16 109.90 4.69
C PRO A 335 16.32 109.34 5.55
N ALA A 336 17.52 109.39 4.98
CA ALA A 336 18.81 109.12 5.61
C ALA A 336 19.04 109.84 6.96
N ILE A 337 19.63 109.13 7.92
CA ILE A 337 20.55 109.68 8.92
C ILE A 337 21.71 108.70 9.12
N GLU A 338 22.90 109.18 8.79
CA GLU A 338 24.21 108.63 9.12
C GLU A 338 24.46 108.70 10.63
N THR A 339 25.16 107.71 11.20
CA THR A 339 26.10 107.98 12.29
C THR A 339 27.20 106.94 12.28
N GLU A 340 28.38 107.37 11.84
CA GLU A 340 29.65 106.73 12.09
C GLU A 340 30.00 106.80 13.58
N GLN A 341 30.61 105.75 14.14
CA GLN A 341 31.63 105.94 15.18
C GLN A 341 32.65 104.80 15.16
N ALA A 342 33.91 105.22 15.25
CA ALA A 342 35.12 104.52 14.90
C ALA A 342 35.85 103.92 16.12
N MET A 343 36.98 103.26 15.78
CA MET A 343 38.18 102.95 16.59
C MET A 343 38.23 101.62 17.37
N GLY A 344 38.89 100.63 16.75
CA GLY A 344 40.33 100.37 16.99
C GLY A 344 40.72 99.41 18.11
N THR A 345 41.33 98.28 17.77
CA THR A 345 42.59 97.75 18.36
C THR A 345 43.02 96.42 17.68
N SER A 346 44.34 96.24 17.58
CA SER A 346 45.07 95.15 16.89
C SER A 346 45.22 93.87 17.78
N PRO A 347 45.73 92.73 17.24
CA PRO A 347 45.63 91.35 17.77
C PRO A 347 46.72 91.06 18.84
N PRO A 348 46.96 89.82 19.37
CA PRO A 348 46.48 88.49 18.96
C PRO A 348 46.01 87.55 20.11
N GLN A 349 45.36 86.44 19.78
CA GLN A 349 45.76 85.09 20.22
C GLN A 349 44.82 83.99 19.68
N SER A 350 45.48 82.92 19.26
CA SER A 350 45.00 81.57 18.97
C SER A 350 43.81 81.14 19.83
N ILE A 351 42.86 80.39 19.24
CA ILE A 351 42.32 79.11 19.75
C ILE A 351 41.23 78.61 18.79
N ILE A 352 41.58 77.52 18.09
CA ILE A 352 40.71 76.43 17.64
C ILE A 352 39.72 76.76 16.53
N GLU A 353 40.23 76.55 15.33
CA GLU A 353 39.56 75.92 14.20
C GLU A 353 38.74 74.70 14.68
N ALA A 354 37.45 74.92 14.95
CA ALA A 354 36.50 73.84 15.15
C ALA A 354 36.15 73.23 13.78
N HIS A 355 37.10 72.48 13.22
CA HIS A 355 36.78 71.41 12.30
C HIS A 355 35.90 70.41 13.07
N ASN A 356 34.60 70.50 12.81
CA ASN A 356 33.60 69.52 13.18
C ASN A 356 33.95 68.17 12.53
N PRO A 357 34.43 67.13 13.26
CA PRO A 357 34.68 65.82 12.72
C PRO A 357 33.55 64.88 13.16
N THR A 358 32.28 65.29 13.05
CA THR A 358 31.15 64.47 13.53
C THR A 358 30.29 63.91 12.40
N LEU A 359 30.73 64.03 11.14
CA LEU A 359 30.04 63.42 9.99
C LEU A 359 30.80 62.24 9.34
N ALA A 360 32.03 61.94 9.77
CA ALA A 360 32.80 60.81 9.22
C ALA A 360 32.68 59.51 10.05
N SER A 361 32.14 59.55 11.27
CA SER A 361 32.11 58.38 12.18
C SER A 361 30.92 57.44 11.95
N SER A 362 29.83 57.92 11.34
CA SER A 362 28.64 57.09 11.05
C SER A 362 28.89 56.10 9.89
N SER A 363 29.56 56.50 8.81
CA SER A 363 29.85 55.57 7.70
C SER A 363 30.91 54.54 8.06
N SER A 364 31.86 54.90 8.93
CA SER A 364 32.90 53.98 9.42
C SER A 364 32.33 52.91 10.38
N THR A 365 31.33 53.27 11.18
CA THR A 365 30.62 52.32 12.05
C THR A 365 29.64 51.43 11.27
N GLU A 366 28.97 51.96 10.25
CA GLU A 366 28.11 51.19 9.35
C GLU A 366 28.91 50.15 8.55
N THR A 367 30.05 50.54 7.97
CA THR A 367 30.95 49.62 7.26
C THR A 367 31.53 48.54 8.17
N LEU A 368 31.90 48.87 9.42
CA LEU A 368 32.32 47.88 10.42
C LEU A 368 31.21 46.88 10.77
N ASN A 369 29.96 47.33 10.85
CA ASN A 369 28.82 46.45 11.13
C ASN A 369 28.53 45.50 9.95
N VAL A 370 28.61 46.00 8.71
CA VAL A 370 28.49 45.16 7.49
C VAL A 370 29.60 44.12 7.44
N LEU A 371 30.85 44.50 7.69
CA LEU A 371 31.98 43.57 7.73
C LEU A 371 31.82 42.53 8.85
N ARG A 372 31.33 42.92 10.02
CA ARG A 372 31.08 41.99 11.13
C ARG A 372 29.97 40.99 10.80
N ALA A 373 28.90 41.44 10.15
CA ALA A 373 27.82 40.57 9.67
C ALA A 373 28.34 39.60 8.61
N GLU A 374 29.18 40.09 7.67
CA GLU A 374 29.74 39.28 6.60
C GLU A 374 30.75 38.24 7.13
N ILE A 375 31.58 38.60 8.11
CA ILE A 375 32.46 37.65 8.82
C ILE A 375 31.61 36.58 9.53
N GLY A 376 30.50 36.97 10.19
CA GLY A 376 29.57 36.02 10.80
C GLY A 376 28.97 35.05 9.78
N ARG A 377 28.51 35.58 8.65
CA ARG A 377 27.95 34.80 7.53
C ARG A 377 28.99 33.86 6.93
N LEU A 378 30.21 34.33 6.69
CA LEU A 378 31.33 33.54 6.17
C LEU A 378 31.70 32.42 7.13
N ARG A 379 31.79 32.69 8.44
CA ARG A 379 32.06 31.67 9.46
C ARG A 379 30.97 30.61 9.52
N SER A 380 29.69 31.01 9.45
CA SER A 380 28.57 30.08 9.40
C SER A 380 28.65 29.19 8.16
N ARG A 381 28.92 29.77 6.99
CA ARG A 381 29.06 29.02 5.74
C ARG A 381 30.25 28.05 5.76
N THR A 382 31.39 28.46 6.32
CA THR A 382 32.56 27.58 6.48
C THR A 382 32.23 26.42 7.41
N HIS A 383 31.55 26.69 8.53
CA HIS A 383 31.13 25.64 9.45
C HIS A 383 30.17 24.64 8.79
N GLU A 384 29.19 25.13 8.04
CA GLU A 384 28.25 24.28 7.29
C GLU A 384 28.97 23.40 6.26
N LEU A 385 29.93 23.97 5.51
CA LEU A 385 30.76 23.21 4.57
C LEU A 385 31.65 22.17 5.26
N GLU A 386 32.25 22.49 6.41
CA GLU A 386 33.01 21.53 7.20
C GLU A 386 32.14 20.37 7.69
N THR A 387 30.91 20.68 8.11
CA THR A 387 29.94 19.67 8.56
C THR A 387 29.52 18.76 7.41
N ALA A 388 29.25 19.33 6.23
CA ALA A 388 28.95 18.57 5.02
C ALA A 388 30.12 17.67 4.60
N LEU A 389 31.36 18.16 4.67
CA LEU A 389 32.56 17.35 4.39
C LEU A 389 32.75 16.21 5.39
N GLN A 390 32.46 16.44 6.67
CA GLN A 390 32.49 15.38 7.68
C GLN A 390 31.42 14.32 7.43
N SER A 391 30.20 14.73 7.06
CA SER A 391 29.11 13.81 6.66
C SER A 391 29.53 12.96 5.47
N MET A 392 30.05 13.60 4.42
CA MET A 392 30.50 12.91 3.21
C MET A 392 31.64 11.91 3.51
N ARG A 393 32.55 12.23 4.43
CA ARG A 393 33.58 11.26 4.89
C ARG A 393 32.96 10.08 5.63
N ALA A 394 31.99 10.32 6.51
CA ALA A 394 31.31 9.25 7.23
C ALA A 394 30.54 8.31 6.26
N GLU A 395 29.83 8.88 5.28
CA GLU A 395 29.17 8.14 4.23
C GLU A 395 30.15 7.35 3.36
N SER A 396 31.30 7.94 2.99
CA SER A 396 32.35 7.23 2.24
C SER A 396 32.88 6.01 2.98
N ILE A 397 33.11 6.12 4.29
CA ILE A 397 33.53 5.00 5.14
C ILE A 397 32.43 3.92 5.20
N SER A 398 31.16 4.34 5.34
CA SER A 398 30.01 3.44 5.34
C SER A 398 29.89 2.66 4.01
N ILE A 399 29.99 3.35 2.88
CA ILE A 399 29.98 2.75 1.54
C ILE A 399 31.15 1.77 1.37
N GLN A 400 32.35 2.15 1.83
CA GLN A 400 33.51 1.27 1.74
C GLN A 400 33.33 -0.01 2.59
N ALA A 401 32.69 0.10 3.75
CA ALA A 401 32.37 -1.05 4.59
C ALA A 401 31.33 -1.97 3.92
N ALA A 402 30.26 -1.40 3.35
CA ALA A 402 29.25 -2.15 2.61
C ALA A 402 29.84 -2.86 1.37
N ALA A 403 30.70 -2.18 0.61
CA ALA A 403 31.39 -2.77 -0.53
C ALA A 403 32.27 -3.96 -0.13
N ARG A 404 32.98 -3.86 1.00
CA ARG A 404 33.78 -4.99 1.53
C ARG A 404 32.90 -6.17 1.92
N GLN A 405 31.75 -5.94 2.55
CA GLN A 405 30.80 -7.00 2.89
C GLN A 405 30.20 -7.67 1.65
N LEU A 406 29.91 -6.90 0.59
CA LEU A 406 29.46 -7.45 -0.69
C LEU A 406 30.51 -8.33 -1.35
N VAL A 407 31.77 -7.92 -1.34
CA VAL A 407 32.87 -8.76 -1.86
C VAL A 407 33.04 -10.04 -1.04
N GLU A 408 32.95 -9.95 0.29
CA GLU A 408 33.09 -11.12 1.17
C GLU A 408 31.91 -12.10 1.03
N SER A 409 30.68 -11.59 0.94
CA SER A 409 29.48 -12.41 0.69
C SER A 409 29.49 -13.03 -0.71
N GLY A 410 29.90 -12.28 -1.73
CA GLY A 410 30.12 -12.80 -3.09
C GLY A 410 31.11 -13.96 -3.13
N GLY A 411 32.25 -13.83 -2.44
CA GLY A 411 33.24 -14.91 -2.33
C GLY A 411 32.73 -16.14 -1.55
N LYS A 412 31.85 -15.95 -0.57
CA LYS A 412 31.18 -17.07 0.13
C LYS A 412 30.18 -17.79 -0.79
N MET A 413 29.42 -17.06 -1.59
CA MET A 413 28.51 -17.66 -2.58
C MET A 413 29.26 -18.40 -3.69
N GLU A 414 30.38 -17.86 -4.19
CA GLU A 414 31.21 -18.54 -5.19
C GLU A 414 31.81 -19.85 -4.68
N LYS A 415 32.25 -19.87 -3.41
CA LYS A 415 32.69 -21.10 -2.73
C LYS A 415 31.55 -22.09 -2.50
N ALA A 416 30.34 -21.61 -2.17
CA ALA A 416 29.16 -22.46 -2.03
C ALA A 416 28.75 -23.07 -3.37
N ALA A 417 28.77 -22.29 -4.46
CA ALA A 417 28.46 -22.74 -5.81
C ALA A 417 29.50 -23.76 -6.33
N SER A 418 30.79 -23.53 -6.06
CA SER A 418 31.87 -24.43 -6.47
C SER A 418 31.95 -25.72 -5.64
N GLY A 419 31.33 -25.73 -4.46
CA GLY A 419 31.27 -26.91 -3.57
C GLY A 419 30.22 -27.95 -3.94
N VAL A 420 29.31 -27.64 -4.87
CA VAL A 420 28.17 -28.50 -5.27
C VAL A 420 28.56 -29.52 -6.37
N GLN A 421 29.82 -29.56 -6.79
CA GLN A 421 30.27 -30.35 -7.95
C GLN A 421 31.18 -31.55 -7.61
N ARG A 422 31.02 -32.18 -6.43
CA ARG A 422 31.72 -33.44 -6.08
C ARG A 422 30.77 -34.58 -5.78
#